data_AF-A0A840MYB1-F1
#
_entry.id   AF-A0A840MYB1-F1
#
_cell.length_a   1.000
_cell.length_b   1.000
_cell.length_c   1.000
_cell.angle_alpha   90.00
_cell.angle_beta   90.00
_cell.angle_gamma   90.00
#
_symmetry.space_group_name_H-M   'P 1'
#
loop_
_entity.id
_entity.type
_entity.pdbx_description
1 polymer ?
#
loop_
_entity_poly.entity_id
_entity_poly.type
_entity_poly.pdbx_seq_one_letter_code
_entity_poly.pdbx_strand_id
1 'polypeptide(L)' 'MVTYDNAQLLALSGPRTPYEGKLGIVEQGALADLILVSGDPLANLDLIADPAKNFTMIMKDGVIYKGLQR' A
#
# COMPACT_ATOMS: atom_id res chain seq x y z
N MET A 1 10.97 -1.22 6.54
CA MET A 1 9.80 -1.50 7.40
C MET A 1 8.67 -0.50 7.15
N VAL A 2 7.91 -0.65 6.05
CA VAL A 2 6.70 0.18 5.78
C VAL A 2 5.55 -0.61 5.12
N THR A 3 5.75 -1.89 4.79
CA THR A 3 4.77 -2.76 4.15
C THR A 3 4.56 -4.04 4.97
N TYR A 4 5.19 -5.16 4.58
CA TYR A 4 4.99 -6.50 5.16
C TYR A 4 5.22 -6.52 6.68
N ASP A 5 6.37 -6.05 7.16
CA ASP A 5 6.70 -6.11 8.60
C ASP A 5 5.70 -5.32 9.47
N ASN A 6 5.22 -4.17 8.98
CA ASN A 6 4.23 -3.36 9.70
C ASN A 6 2.86 -4.06 9.72
N ALA A 7 2.48 -4.71 8.62
CA ALA A 7 1.26 -5.50 8.56
C ALA A 7 1.31 -6.70 9.50
N GLN A 8 2.45 -7.40 9.57
CA GLN A 8 2.67 -8.51 10.50
C GLN A 8 2.61 -8.03 11.95
N LEU A 9 3.24 -6.89 12.28
CA LEU A 9 3.16 -6.29 13.60
C LEU A 9 1.71 -5.94 13.97
N LEU A 10 0.95 -5.33 13.06
CA LEU A 10 -0.46 -5.00 13.29
C LEU A 10 -1.31 -6.27 13.51
N ALA A 11 -1.06 -7.33 12.75
CA ALA A 11 -1.78 -8.61 12.88
C ALA A 11 -1.61 -9.25 14.27
N LEU A 12 -0.52 -8.95 14.99
CA LEU A 12 -0.34 -9.39 16.39
C LEU A 12 -1.37 -8.78 17.36
N SER A 13 -2.14 -7.78 16.93
CA SER A 13 -3.26 -7.21 17.70
C SER A 13 -4.48 -8.15 17.79
N GLY A 14 -4.47 -9.27 17.08
CA GLY A 14 -5.51 -10.30 17.14
C GLY A 14 -6.90 -9.73 16.79
N PRO A 15 -7.95 -10.03 17.58
CA PRO A 15 -9.31 -9.54 17.33
C PRO A 15 -9.48 -8.01 17.34
N ARG A 16 -8.46 -7.25 17.77
CA ARG A 16 -8.47 -5.78 17.72
C ARG A 16 -7.93 -5.21 16.41
N THR A 17 -7.52 -6.06 15.47
CA THR A 17 -7.17 -5.60 14.13
C THR A 17 -8.42 -4.99 13.45
N PRO A 18 -8.33 -3.80 12.85
CA PRO A 18 -9.45 -3.23 12.09
C PRO A 18 -9.56 -3.80 10.67
N TYR A 19 -8.62 -4.67 10.26
CA TYR A 19 -8.55 -5.23 8.91
C TYR A 19 -8.85 -6.73 8.92
N GLU A 20 -9.83 -7.16 8.12
CA GLU A 20 -10.24 -8.57 8.00
C GLU A 20 -9.38 -9.38 6.99
N GLY A 21 -8.39 -8.74 6.34
CA GLY A 21 -7.54 -9.36 5.32
C GLY A 21 -6.05 -9.06 5.49
N LYS A 22 -5.21 -9.71 4.67
CA LYS A 22 -3.75 -9.48 4.65
C LYS A 22 -3.43 -8.08 4.11
N LEU A 23 -2.48 -7.41 4.74
CA LEU A 23 -1.93 -6.11 4.32
C LEU A 23 -0.45 -6.21 3.97
N GLY A 24 0.07 -5.22 3.25
CA GLY A 24 1.50 -5.08 2.99
C GLY A 24 2.10 -6.13 2.06
N ILE A 25 1.27 -6.89 1.34
CA ILE A 25 1.66 -7.93 0.38
C ILE A 25 0.76 -7.89 -0.86
N VAL A 26 1.34 -8.17 -2.04
CA VAL A 26 0.61 -8.34 -3.29
C VAL A 26 0.42 -9.84 -3.53
N GLU A 27 -0.73 -10.35 -3.13
CA GLU A 27 -1.11 -11.77 -3.20
C GLU A 27 -2.62 -11.87 -3.44
N GLN A 28 -3.09 -12.95 -4.06
CA GLN A 28 -4.52 -13.21 -4.19
C GLN A 28 -5.19 -13.28 -2.80
N GLY A 29 -6.31 -12.57 -2.63
CA GLY A 29 -7.06 -12.53 -1.36
C GLY A 29 -6.51 -11.56 -0.31
N ALA A 30 -5.42 -10.84 -0.59
CA ALA A 30 -5.01 -9.69 0.21
C ALA A 30 -5.91 -8.47 -0.05
N LEU A 31 -5.92 -7.52 0.88
CA LEU A 31 -6.64 -6.26 0.68
C LEU A 31 -6.05 -5.49 -0.49
N ALA A 32 -6.92 -4.91 -1.32
CA ALA A 32 -6.54 -4.16 -2.51
C ALA A 32 -6.11 -2.72 -2.16
N ASP A 33 -5.08 -2.62 -1.32
CA ASP A 33 -4.43 -1.39 -0.90
C ASP A 33 -3.11 -1.25 -1.67
N LEU A 34 -3.13 -0.43 -2.72
CA LEU A 34 -2.05 -0.33 -3.69
C LEU A 34 -1.66 1.13 -3.94
N ILE A 35 -0.35 1.35 -4.11
CA ILE A 35 0.21 2.62 -4.56
C ILE A 35 0.96 2.35 -5.86
N LEU A 36 0.62 3.08 -6.92
CA LEU A 36 1.42 3.09 -8.15
C LEU A 36 2.42 4.25 -8.06
N VAL A 37 3.70 3.91 -8.20
CA VAL A 37 4.82 4.88 -8.13
C VAL A 37 5.41 5.04 -9.52
N SER A 38 5.74 6.27 -9.91
CA SER A 38 6.45 6.56 -11.16
C SER A 38 7.95 6.28 -10.98
N GLY A 39 8.36 5.06 -11.32
CA GLY A 39 9.75 4.60 -11.22
C GLY A 39 9.91 3.39 -10.30
N ASP A 40 11.16 3.04 -9.99
CA ASP A 40 11.50 1.92 -9.10
C ASP A 40 11.97 2.45 -7.73
N PRO A 41 11.19 2.29 -6.65
CA PRO A 41 11.57 2.69 -5.30
C PRO A 41 12.75 1.91 -4.73
N LEU A 42 13.06 0.72 -5.25
CA LEU A 42 14.24 -0.06 -4.84
C LEU A 42 15.53 0.57 -5.38
N ALA A 43 15.45 1.15 -6.58
CA ALA A 43 16.56 1.88 -7.19
C ALA A 43 16.68 3.32 -6.68
N ASN A 44 15.55 3.97 -6.33
CA ASN A 44 15.54 5.34 -5.84
C ASN A 44 14.46 5.58 -4.76
N LEU A 45 14.90 5.68 -3.50
CA LEU A 45 14.01 5.93 -2.36
C LEU A 45 13.40 7.33 -2.34
N ASP A 46 14.00 8.33 -3.01
CA ASP A 46 13.48 9.71 -3.05
C ASP A 46 12.11 9.77 -3.74
N LEU A 47 11.75 8.75 -4.52
CA LEU A 47 10.42 8.61 -5.11
C LEU A 47 9.32 8.54 -4.04
N ILE A 48 9.62 8.01 -2.85
CA ILE A 48 8.69 7.93 -1.71
C ILE A 48 8.64 9.26 -0.94
N ALA A 49 9.71 10.05 -0.96
CA ALA A 49 9.82 11.30 -0.20
C ALA A 49 8.92 12.42 -0.76
N ASP A 50 8.55 12.37 -2.04
CA ASP A 50 7.55 13.25 -2.66
C ASP A 50 6.36 12.45 -3.25
N PRO A 51 5.41 12.01 -2.40
CA PRO A 51 4.23 11.26 -2.84
C PRO A 51 3.29 12.08 -3.74
N ALA A 52 3.29 13.41 -3.61
CA ALA A 52 2.41 14.27 -4.38
C ALA A 52 2.76 14.18 -5.86
N LYS A 53 4.06 14.22 -6.17
CA LYS A 53 4.62 14.10 -7.52
C LYS A 53 4.69 12.67 -8.03
N ASN A 54 5.15 11.73 -7.20
CA ASN A 54 5.58 10.43 -7.70
C ASN A 54 4.52 9.32 -7.55
N PHE A 55 3.52 9.47 -6.67
CA PHE A 55 2.44 8.48 -6.56
C PHE A 55 1.34 8.82 -7.56
N THR A 56 1.29 8.07 -8.64
CA THR A 56 0.38 8.29 -9.78
C THR A 56 -1.01 7.71 -9.54
N MET A 57 -1.12 6.69 -8.69
CA MET A 57 -2.40 6.14 -8.23
C MET A 57 -2.31 5.75 -6.75
N ILE A 58 -3.38 6.00 -6.01
CA ILE A 58 -3.60 5.49 -4.66
C ILE A 58 -4.94 4.76 -4.66
N MET A 59 -4.92 3.47 -4.38
CA MET A 59 -6.08 2.61 -4.21
C MET A 59 -6.17 2.15 -2.75
N LYS A 60 -7.36 2.19 -2.19
CA LYS A 60 -7.68 1.66 -0.87
C LYS A 60 -8.94 0.81 -1.00
N ASP A 61 -8.88 -0.42 -0.52
CA ASP A 61 -9.99 -1.38 -0.60
C ASP A 61 -10.57 -1.50 -2.02
N GLY A 62 -9.70 -1.54 -3.04
CA GLY A 62 -10.11 -1.63 -4.44
C GLY A 62 -10.65 -0.32 -5.04
N VAL A 63 -10.89 0.71 -4.23
CA VAL A 63 -11.37 2.02 -4.67
C VAL A 63 -10.19 2.95 -4.96
N ILE A 64 -10.18 3.59 -6.13
CA ILE A 64 -9.15 4.58 -6.49
C ILE A 64 -9.49 5.93 -5.84
N TYR A 65 -8.61 6.41 -4.96
CA TYR A 65 -8.73 7.70 -4.26
C TYR A 65 -7.91 8.83 -4.90
N LYS A 66 -6.83 8.49 -5.61
CA LYS A 66 -6.01 9.42 -6.40
C LYS A 66 -5.60 8.72 -7.69
N GLY A 67 -5.60 9.43 -8.82
CA GLY A 67 -5.12 8.92 -10.10
C GLY A 67 -6.22 8.71 -11.13
N LEU A 68 -5.92 7.91 -12.15
CA LEU A 68 -6.74 7.81 -13.36
C LEU A 68 -8.01 6.97 -13.13
N GLN A 69 -9.15 7.64 -13.06
CA GLN A 69 -10.41 7.08 -13.52
C GLN A 69 -10.60 7.57 -14.97
N ARG A 70 -10.77 6.62 -15.89
CA ARG A 70 -11.19 6.92 -17.27
C ARG A 70 -12.69 7.12 -17.34
#